data_AF-A0A564LCC2-F1
#
_entry.id   AF-A0A564LCC2-F1
#
_cell.length_a   1.000
_cell.length_b   1.000
_cell.length_c   1.000
_cell.angle_alpha   90.00
_cell.angle_beta   90.00
_cell.angle_gamma   90.00
#
_symmetry.space_group_name_H-M   'P 1'
#
loop_
_entity.id
_entity.type
_entity.pdbx_description
1 polymer ?
#
loop_
_entity_poly.entity_id
_entity_poly.type
_entity_poly.pdbx_seq_one_letter_code
_entity_poly.pdbx_strand_id
1 'polypeptide(L)'
;MSERALREIYLKGFEYAVKSGGANAVMTAYNPINGYHAASNYDLTTTVLREEWGFRGVVMTDWWATMNDPVDGGAASTHNTAAMIRAQNDLYMVVNNNGAEVNAGEDNTLEALTTGELTLGELQRCARNILDFMLQTQVFKRGEMPRAGIIRLAADPACDEACHGAIKIAEQSRLRYDDELVLSVERTAVYDVLVSVHANGAPLAQTACNLLLNEQFVATIQTNGTLGREIVQKLCRIELQPGKYRVSFDFIKPGLVVDWLELKHVSD
;
A
#
# COMPACT_ATOMS: atom_id res chain seq x y z
N MET A 1 2.79 -19.04 25.33
CA MET A 1 3.54 -18.09 26.19
C MET A 1 2.64 -17.68 27.34
N SER A 2 3.16 -17.61 28.58
CA SER A 2 2.34 -17.16 29.70
C SER A 2 2.01 -15.67 29.59
N GLU A 3 0.83 -15.29 30.08
CA GLU A 3 0.42 -13.88 30.14
C GLU A 3 1.44 -13.03 30.90
N ARG A 4 1.98 -13.55 32.00
CA ARG A 4 3.00 -12.86 32.79
C ARG A 4 4.22 -12.49 31.96
N ALA A 5 4.79 -13.43 31.21
CA ALA A 5 5.97 -13.15 30.40
C ALA A 5 5.65 -12.18 29.26
N LEU A 6 4.48 -12.34 28.62
CA LEU A 6 3.99 -11.42 27.59
C LEU A 6 3.92 -9.99 28.12
N ARG A 7 3.30 -9.77 29.29
CA ARG A 7 3.11 -8.45 29.89
C ARG A 7 4.40 -7.85 30.45
N GLU A 8 5.17 -8.62 31.21
CA GLU A 8 6.34 -8.11 31.95
C GLU A 8 7.57 -7.90 31.05
N ILE A 9 7.68 -8.64 29.94
CA ILE A 9 8.88 -8.62 29.09
C ILE A 9 8.58 -8.01 27.73
N TYR A 10 7.67 -8.62 26.96
CA TYR A 10 7.50 -8.29 25.54
C TYR A 10 6.66 -7.02 25.33
N LEU A 11 5.59 -6.85 26.10
CA LEU A 11 4.70 -5.70 25.99
C LEU A 11 5.18 -4.49 26.79
N LYS A 12 6.13 -4.67 27.72
CA LYS A 12 6.52 -3.62 28.66
C LYS A 12 7.10 -2.38 27.97
N GLY A 13 7.90 -2.57 26.92
CA GLY A 13 8.42 -1.46 26.12
C GLY A 13 7.32 -0.65 25.41
N PHE A 14 6.31 -1.34 24.87
CA PHE A 14 5.16 -0.70 24.24
C PHE A 14 4.31 0.06 25.26
N GLU A 15 4.11 -0.50 26.47
CA GLU A 15 3.40 0.19 27.54
C GLU A 15 4.06 1.54 27.87
N TYR A 16 5.39 1.58 28.00
CA TYR A 16 6.12 2.84 28.23
C TYR A 16 5.99 3.81 27.06
N ALA A 17 6.12 3.32 25.82
CA ALA A 17 5.97 4.16 24.63
C ALA A 17 4.57 4.81 24.55
N VAL A 18 3.53 4.05 24.92
CA VAL A 18 2.14 4.53 24.93
C VAL A 18 1.89 5.49 26.09
N LYS A 19 2.15 5.06 27.33
CA LYS A 19 1.77 5.83 28.53
C LYS A 19 2.66 7.03 28.79
N SER A 20 3.94 6.96 28.43
CA SER A 20 4.95 7.97 28.77
C SER A 20 5.60 8.59 27.54
N GLY A 21 5.74 7.83 26.45
CA GLY A 21 6.41 8.29 25.22
C GLY A 21 5.54 9.09 24.27
N GLY A 22 4.21 9.11 24.45
CA GLY A 22 3.29 9.80 23.55
C GLY A 22 3.20 9.14 22.17
N ALA A 23 3.39 7.82 22.08
CA ALA A 23 3.23 7.09 20.84
C ALA A 23 1.82 7.32 20.26
N ASN A 24 1.75 7.59 18.95
CA ASN A 24 0.51 7.84 18.23
C ASN A 24 0.25 6.85 17.08
N ALA A 25 1.19 5.93 16.87
CA ALA A 25 1.08 4.85 15.90
C ALA A 25 1.77 3.59 16.45
N VAL A 26 1.16 2.43 16.22
CA VAL A 26 1.70 1.11 16.57
C VAL A 26 1.56 0.18 15.37
N MET A 27 2.56 -0.67 15.14
CA MET A 27 2.51 -1.70 14.09
C MET A 27 2.46 -3.10 14.73
N THR A 28 1.50 -3.93 14.31
CA THR A 28 1.39 -5.32 14.77
C THR A 28 2.34 -6.22 13.98
N ALA A 29 2.97 -7.18 14.66
CA ALA A 29 3.91 -8.11 14.03
C ALA A 29 3.23 -9.19 13.15
N TYR A 30 4.05 -9.91 12.37
CA TYR A 30 3.59 -11.03 11.53
C TYR A 30 3.09 -12.26 12.29
N ASN A 31 3.69 -12.56 13.44
CA ASN A 31 3.56 -13.86 14.07
C ASN A 31 2.28 -14.00 14.92
N PRO A 32 1.79 -15.23 15.09
CA PRO A 32 0.78 -15.51 16.09
C PRO A 32 1.35 -15.41 17.51
N ILE A 33 0.50 -15.00 18.44
CA ILE A 33 0.76 -14.94 19.87
C ILE A 33 -0.36 -15.73 20.54
N ASN A 34 0.00 -16.89 21.11
CA ASN A 34 -0.95 -17.81 21.72
C ASN A 34 -2.10 -18.25 20.78
N GLY A 35 -1.80 -18.46 19.49
CA GLY A 35 -2.77 -18.98 18.50
C GLY A 35 -3.48 -17.91 17.68
N TYR A 36 -3.36 -16.63 18.05
CA TYR A 36 -3.99 -15.52 17.34
C TYR A 36 -2.93 -14.64 16.68
N HIS A 37 -3.09 -14.37 15.39
CA HIS A 37 -2.21 -13.46 14.65
C HIS A 37 -2.26 -12.06 15.27
N ALA A 38 -1.10 -11.42 15.46
CA ALA A 38 -1.06 -10.12 16.13
C ALA A 38 -1.92 -9.06 15.43
N ALA A 39 -2.06 -9.16 14.10
CA ALA A 39 -2.91 -8.28 13.29
C ALA A 39 -4.42 -8.41 13.59
N SER A 40 -4.87 -9.52 14.16
CA SER A 40 -6.27 -9.79 14.54
C SER A 40 -6.43 -10.22 16.00
N ASN A 41 -5.47 -9.90 16.87
CA ASN A 41 -5.50 -10.29 18.27
C ASN A 41 -6.22 -9.23 19.12
N TYR A 42 -7.52 -9.46 19.39
CA TYR A 42 -8.38 -8.53 20.14
C TYR A 42 -7.83 -8.17 21.51
N ASP A 43 -7.29 -9.14 22.25
CA ASP A 43 -6.76 -8.90 23.60
C ASP A 43 -5.54 -7.97 23.56
N LEU A 44 -4.70 -8.06 22.54
CA LEU A 44 -3.55 -7.17 22.42
C LEU A 44 -3.96 -5.77 22.01
N THR A 45 -4.73 -5.63 20.93
CA THR A 45 -4.98 -4.33 20.28
C THR A 45 -6.17 -3.57 20.86
N THR A 46 -7.13 -4.26 21.49
CA THR A 46 -8.26 -3.64 22.19
C THR A 46 -8.07 -3.68 23.71
N THR A 47 -8.07 -4.88 24.32
CA THR A 47 -8.07 -5.00 25.78
C THR A 47 -6.84 -4.34 26.41
N VAL A 48 -5.63 -4.79 26.05
CA VAL A 48 -4.40 -4.28 26.64
C VAL A 48 -4.07 -2.87 26.14
N LEU A 49 -3.94 -2.70 24.81
CA LEU A 49 -3.44 -1.44 24.25
C LEU A 49 -4.39 -0.27 24.51
N ARG A 50 -5.71 -0.46 24.37
CA ARG A 50 -6.67 0.65 24.40
C ARG A 50 -7.42 0.73 25.73
N GLU A 51 -7.91 -0.37 26.26
CA GLU A 51 -8.70 -0.34 27.50
C GLU A 51 -7.79 -0.19 28.74
N GLU A 52 -6.69 -0.94 28.82
CA GLU A 52 -5.79 -0.86 29.97
C GLU A 52 -4.79 0.30 29.88
N TRP A 53 -4.22 0.56 28.69
CA TRP A 53 -3.19 1.59 28.54
C TRP A 53 -3.70 2.92 28.02
N GLY A 54 -4.94 2.97 27.52
CA GLY A 54 -5.57 4.21 27.06
C GLY A 54 -5.04 4.72 25.72
N PHE A 55 -4.43 3.88 24.87
CA PHE A 55 -3.95 4.28 23.55
C PHE A 55 -5.09 4.83 22.68
N ARG A 56 -4.85 5.97 22.02
CA ARG A 56 -5.81 6.66 21.14
C ARG A 56 -5.31 6.88 19.70
N GLY A 57 -4.12 6.36 19.41
CA GLY A 57 -3.52 6.48 18.08
C GLY A 57 -4.04 5.41 17.11
N VAL A 58 -3.31 5.25 16.02
CA VAL A 58 -3.62 4.28 14.97
C VAL A 58 -2.80 3.00 15.14
N VAL A 59 -3.41 1.85 14.85
CA VAL A 59 -2.74 0.55 14.75
C VAL A 59 -2.75 0.13 13.29
N MET A 60 -1.60 -0.34 12.79
CA MET A 60 -1.48 -0.87 11.43
C MET A 60 -0.86 -2.26 11.43
N THR A 61 -1.15 -3.06 10.40
CA THR A 61 -0.44 -4.31 10.19
C THR A 61 0.99 -4.07 9.74
N ASP A 62 1.87 -5.07 9.93
CA ASP A 62 3.05 -5.21 9.09
C ASP A 62 2.62 -5.55 7.65
N TRP A 63 3.56 -5.44 6.69
CA TRP A 63 3.30 -5.52 5.26
C TRP A 63 2.85 -6.92 4.84
N TRP A 64 1.63 -7.04 4.34
CA TRP A 64 0.97 -8.29 3.94
C TRP A 64 0.83 -9.29 5.10
N ALA A 65 0.64 -8.78 6.32
CA ALA A 65 0.33 -9.62 7.47
C ALA A 65 -0.97 -10.40 7.25
N THR A 66 -1.06 -11.58 7.86
CA THR A 66 -2.26 -12.40 7.81
C THR A 66 -3.05 -12.29 9.11
N MET A 67 -4.37 -12.51 9.00
CA MET A 67 -5.31 -12.45 10.10
C MET A 67 -6.07 -13.76 10.22
N ASN A 68 -6.29 -14.22 11.45
CA ASN A 68 -7.17 -15.35 11.76
C ASN A 68 -8.31 -14.92 12.70
N ASP A 69 -9.25 -15.83 12.95
CA ASP A 69 -10.44 -15.53 13.74
C ASP A 69 -10.05 -15.08 15.17
N PRO A 70 -10.58 -13.94 15.68
CA PRO A 70 -10.18 -13.40 16.98
C PRO A 70 -10.71 -14.19 18.17
N VAL A 71 -11.62 -15.15 17.96
CA VAL A 71 -12.21 -16.01 18.98
C VAL A 71 -11.69 -17.45 18.83
N ASP A 72 -11.83 -18.03 17.64
CA ASP A 72 -11.52 -19.45 17.41
C ASP A 72 -10.10 -19.68 16.85
N GLY A 73 -9.39 -18.62 16.47
CA GLY A 73 -8.08 -18.71 15.87
C GLY A 73 -8.13 -19.35 14.48
N GLY A 74 -7.36 -20.41 14.27
CA GLY A 74 -7.37 -21.17 13.02
C GLY A 74 -6.52 -20.57 11.89
N ALA A 75 -6.88 -20.90 10.65
CA ALA A 75 -6.11 -20.55 9.46
C ALA A 75 -6.09 -19.03 9.23
N ALA A 76 -4.90 -18.49 8.97
CA ALA A 76 -4.72 -17.07 8.73
C ALA A 76 -4.76 -16.74 7.23
N SER A 77 -5.32 -15.58 6.88
CA SER A 77 -5.42 -15.09 5.50
C SER A 77 -5.22 -13.57 5.47
N THR A 78 -4.64 -13.06 4.38
CA THR A 78 -4.58 -11.62 4.08
C THR A 78 -5.96 -11.02 3.79
N HIS A 79 -6.94 -11.85 3.46
CA HIS A 79 -8.29 -11.43 3.07
C HIS A 79 -9.21 -11.23 4.29
N ASN A 80 -8.81 -11.66 5.50
CA ASN A 80 -9.67 -11.59 6.69
C ASN A 80 -9.54 -10.24 7.43
N THR A 81 -9.82 -9.15 6.71
CA THR A 81 -9.83 -7.79 7.27
C THR A 81 -10.98 -7.57 8.25
N ALA A 82 -12.05 -8.35 8.19
CA ALA A 82 -13.10 -8.33 9.21
C ALA A 82 -12.55 -8.65 10.62
N ALA A 83 -11.70 -9.67 10.74
CA ALA A 83 -11.02 -10.00 12.00
C ALA A 83 -10.05 -8.89 12.46
N MET A 84 -9.35 -8.26 11.51
CA MET A 84 -8.47 -7.10 11.78
C MET A 84 -9.27 -5.94 12.41
N ILE A 85 -10.39 -5.57 11.77
CA ILE A 85 -11.26 -4.46 12.21
C ILE A 85 -11.90 -4.78 13.57
N ARG A 86 -12.37 -6.02 13.76
CA ARG A 86 -12.90 -6.49 15.05
C ARG A 86 -11.88 -6.33 16.17
N ALA A 87 -10.64 -6.76 15.93
CA ALA A 87 -9.54 -6.60 16.87
C ALA A 87 -9.16 -5.14 17.12
N GLN A 88 -9.63 -4.20 16.29
CA GLN A 88 -9.31 -2.77 16.33
C GLN A 88 -7.87 -2.46 15.89
N ASN A 89 -7.40 -3.24 14.91
CA ASN A 89 -6.26 -2.90 14.08
C ASN A 89 -6.79 -2.13 12.86
N ASP A 90 -6.38 -0.87 12.72
CA ASP A 90 -7.13 0.11 11.94
C ASP A 90 -6.77 0.11 10.45
N LEU A 91 -5.51 -0.23 10.11
CA LEU A 91 -4.98 -0.12 8.75
C LEU A 91 -4.31 -1.42 8.30
N TYR A 92 -4.84 -2.00 7.22
CA TYR A 92 -4.15 -3.08 6.52
C TYR A 92 -3.04 -2.51 5.62
N MET A 93 -1.82 -2.95 5.85
CA MET A 93 -0.65 -2.65 5.05
C MET A 93 -0.26 -3.89 4.26
N VAL A 94 -0.27 -3.93 2.93
CA VAL A 94 -0.82 -2.91 2.01
C VAL A 94 -1.63 -3.61 0.91
N VAL A 95 -2.62 -2.90 0.38
CA VAL A 95 -3.19 -3.19 -0.94
C VAL A 95 -2.27 -2.53 -1.99
N ASN A 96 -2.26 -3.05 -3.23
CA ASN A 96 -1.52 -2.41 -4.31
C ASN A 96 -1.97 -0.97 -4.54
N ASN A 97 -1.10 -0.17 -5.16
CA ASN A 97 -1.37 1.23 -5.47
C ASN A 97 -2.72 1.40 -6.20
N ASN A 98 -3.52 2.38 -5.74
CA ASN A 98 -4.89 2.66 -6.20
C ASN A 98 -5.87 1.48 -6.17
N GLY A 99 -5.52 0.36 -5.54
CA GLY A 99 -6.36 -0.83 -5.45
C GLY A 99 -7.33 -0.81 -4.27
N ALA A 100 -7.08 0.02 -3.26
CA ALA A 100 -7.87 0.05 -2.04
C ALA A 100 -9.35 0.40 -2.28
N GLU A 101 -9.64 1.38 -3.15
CA GLU A 101 -11.02 1.81 -3.44
C GLU A 101 -11.87 0.70 -4.07
N VAL A 102 -11.24 -0.17 -4.87
CA VAL A 102 -11.92 -1.25 -5.60
C VAL A 102 -11.79 -2.62 -4.92
N ASN A 103 -11.27 -2.65 -3.69
CA ASN A 103 -10.95 -3.89 -2.96
C ASN A 103 -10.09 -4.87 -3.78
N ALA A 104 -8.99 -4.38 -4.36
CA ALA A 104 -8.07 -5.24 -5.12
C ALA A 104 -7.38 -6.33 -4.27
N GLY A 105 -7.41 -6.20 -2.94
CA GLY A 105 -6.97 -7.23 -2.01
C GLY A 105 -7.99 -8.34 -1.77
N GLU A 106 -9.16 -8.27 -2.39
CA GLU A 106 -10.26 -9.24 -2.29
C GLU A 106 -10.66 -9.55 -0.84
N ASP A 107 -10.65 -8.54 0.02
CA ASP A 107 -10.90 -8.70 1.44
C ASP A 107 -12.39 -8.88 1.78
N ASN A 108 -12.67 -9.46 2.95
CA ASN A 108 -14.01 -9.87 3.37
C ASN A 108 -14.81 -8.80 4.14
N THR A 109 -14.39 -7.53 4.17
CA THR A 109 -15.03 -6.49 5.01
C THR A 109 -16.53 -6.33 4.71
N LEU A 110 -16.89 -6.16 3.43
CA LEU A 110 -18.27 -5.94 3.02
C LEU A 110 -19.15 -7.18 3.19
N GLU A 111 -18.58 -8.36 2.95
CA GLU A 111 -19.24 -9.64 3.19
C GLU A 111 -19.57 -9.80 4.68
N ALA A 112 -18.60 -9.59 5.57
CA ALA A 112 -18.77 -9.71 7.01
C ALA A 112 -19.79 -8.71 7.58
N LEU A 113 -19.88 -7.49 7.03
CA LEU A 113 -20.93 -6.54 7.37
C LEU A 113 -22.33 -7.04 6.95
N THR A 114 -22.41 -7.72 5.81
CA THR A 114 -23.67 -8.25 5.27
C THR A 114 -24.15 -9.46 6.05
N THR A 115 -23.23 -10.36 6.44
CA THR A 115 -23.54 -11.57 7.22
C THR A 115 -23.75 -11.27 8.71
N GLY A 116 -23.31 -10.11 9.20
CA GLY A 116 -23.36 -9.72 10.61
C GLY A 116 -22.18 -10.22 11.44
N GLU A 117 -21.18 -10.82 10.80
CA GLU A 117 -19.91 -11.19 11.43
C GLU A 117 -19.08 -9.97 11.83
N LEU A 118 -19.27 -8.82 11.18
CA LEU A 118 -18.70 -7.53 11.54
C LEU A 118 -19.82 -6.49 11.70
N THR A 119 -19.67 -5.56 12.65
CA THR A 119 -20.62 -4.46 12.82
C THR A 119 -20.11 -3.16 12.18
N LEU A 120 -21.03 -2.31 11.74
CA LEU A 120 -20.69 -0.97 11.26
C LEU A 120 -19.98 -0.14 12.35
N GLY A 121 -20.31 -0.35 13.62
CA GLY A 121 -19.69 0.35 14.75
C GLY A 121 -18.20 0.02 14.92
N GLU A 122 -17.80 -1.24 14.68
CA GLU A 122 -16.39 -1.66 14.69
C GLU A 122 -15.60 -0.98 13.57
N LEU A 123 -16.17 -0.89 12.37
CA LEU A 123 -15.56 -0.18 11.23
C LEU A 123 -15.45 1.33 11.49
N GLN A 124 -16.52 1.95 11.99
CA GLN A 124 -16.55 3.38 12.36
C GLN A 124 -15.53 3.72 13.45
N ARG A 125 -15.30 2.79 14.39
CA ARG A 125 -14.27 2.94 15.43
C ARG A 125 -12.87 3.01 14.82
N CYS A 126 -12.55 2.14 13.87
CA CYS A 126 -11.27 2.18 13.15
C CYS A 126 -11.12 3.47 12.33
N ALA A 127 -12.17 3.84 11.59
CA ALA A 127 -12.19 5.09 10.81
C ALA A 127 -11.95 6.32 11.70
N ARG A 128 -12.53 6.36 12.91
CA ARG A 128 -12.29 7.44 13.87
C ARG A 128 -10.81 7.55 14.26
N ASN A 129 -10.17 6.43 14.61
CA ASN A 129 -8.76 6.42 14.99
C ASN A 129 -7.87 6.94 13.84
N ILE A 130 -8.16 6.54 12.60
CA ILE A 130 -7.44 7.00 11.41
C ILE A 130 -7.62 8.51 11.23
N LEU A 131 -8.86 9.01 11.30
CA LEU A 131 -9.14 10.44 11.14
C LEU A 131 -8.49 11.26 12.25
N ASP A 132 -8.58 10.83 13.51
CA ASP A 132 -7.96 11.49 14.65
C ASP A 132 -6.43 11.55 14.52
N PHE A 133 -5.80 10.49 14.02
CA PHE A 133 -4.39 10.49 13.67
C PHE A 133 -4.09 11.48 12.54
N MET A 134 -4.84 11.43 11.43
CA MET A 134 -4.65 12.29 10.26
C MET A 134 -4.70 13.77 10.62
N LEU A 135 -5.64 14.19 11.47
CA LEU A 135 -5.79 15.58 11.94
C LEU A 135 -4.51 16.16 12.58
N GLN A 136 -3.64 15.29 13.10
CA GLN A 136 -2.39 15.68 13.77
C GLN A 136 -1.19 15.71 12.81
N THR A 137 -1.34 15.19 11.60
CA THR A 137 -0.24 15.06 10.63
C THR A 137 0.07 16.38 9.93
N GLN A 138 1.30 16.48 9.39
CA GLN A 138 1.66 17.59 8.51
C GLN A 138 0.88 17.55 7.19
N VAL A 139 0.43 16.36 6.77
CA VAL A 139 -0.35 16.20 5.53
C VAL A 139 -1.68 16.94 5.64
N PHE A 140 -2.38 16.82 6.76
CA PHE A 140 -3.64 17.54 6.98
C PHE A 140 -3.45 19.07 6.97
N LYS A 141 -2.34 19.56 7.52
CA LYS A 141 -1.99 21.00 7.53
C LYS A 141 -1.71 21.58 6.14
N ARG A 142 -1.42 20.74 5.14
CA ARG A 142 -1.20 21.19 3.76
C ARG A 142 -2.50 21.62 3.06
N GLY A 143 -3.66 21.39 3.67
CA GLY A 143 -4.97 21.74 3.10
C GLY A 143 -5.39 20.77 1.98
N GLU A 144 -6.35 21.18 1.16
CA GLU A 144 -6.75 20.42 -0.03
C GLU A 144 -5.59 20.32 -1.02
N MET A 145 -4.90 19.18 -0.98
CA MET A 145 -4.12 18.72 -2.11
C MET A 145 -5.12 18.18 -3.14
N PRO A 146 -5.03 18.56 -4.44
CA PRO A 146 -5.89 17.96 -5.46
C PRO A 146 -5.79 16.43 -5.38
N ARG A 147 -6.95 15.74 -5.32
CA ARG A 147 -7.06 14.27 -5.33
C ARG A 147 -6.07 13.72 -6.35
N ALA A 148 -5.00 13.05 -5.88
CA ALA A 148 -3.87 12.59 -6.69
C ALA A 148 -3.73 13.44 -7.97
N GLY A 149 -3.44 14.74 -7.79
CA GLY A 149 -3.40 15.70 -8.89
C GLY A 149 -2.63 15.08 -10.04
N ILE A 150 -3.29 14.99 -11.20
CA ILE A 150 -2.71 14.38 -12.41
C ILE A 150 -1.28 14.91 -12.53
N ILE A 151 -0.29 14.02 -12.47
CA ILE A 151 1.11 14.44 -12.50
C ILE A 151 1.34 15.00 -13.91
N ARG A 152 1.51 16.32 -14.00
CA ARG A 152 1.76 17.00 -15.27
C ARG A 152 3.25 17.01 -15.53
N LEU A 153 3.65 16.32 -16.58
CA LEU A 153 5.04 16.22 -16.99
C LEU A 153 5.19 16.96 -18.32
N ALA A 154 6.16 17.88 -18.36
CA ALA A 154 6.60 18.50 -19.59
C ALA A 154 7.68 17.63 -20.22
N ALA A 155 7.73 17.58 -21.56
CA ALA A 155 8.82 16.92 -22.25
C ALA A 155 10.13 17.67 -21.98
N ASP A 156 11.23 16.94 -21.89
CA ASP A 156 12.56 17.53 -21.76
C ASP A 156 13.11 17.85 -23.15
N PRO A 157 13.36 19.13 -23.50
CA PRO A 157 13.95 19.51 -24.79
C PRO A 157 15.31 18.83 -25.05
N ALA A 158 16.06 18.49 -24.00
CA ALA A 158 17.33 17.78 -24.15
C ALA A 158 17.13 16.32 -24.61
N CYS A 159 16.00 15.70 -24.28
CA CYS A 159 15.65 14.37 -24.78
C CYS A 159 15.27 14.39 -26.26
N ASP A 160 14.77 15.50 -26.80
CA ASP A 160 14.42 15.56 -28.23
C ASP A 160 15.63 15.31 -29.15
N GLU A 161 16.82 15.80 -28.77
CA GLU A 161 18.06 15.58 -29.51
C GLU A 161 18.75 14.25 -29.16
N ALA A 162 18.76 13.86 -27.88
CA ALA A 162 19.54 12.71 -27.39
C ALA A 162 18.78 11.37 -27.38
N CYS A 163 17.45 11.38 -27.50
CA CYS A 163 16.63 10.18 -27.43
C CYS A 163 16.31 9.65 -28.84
N HIS A 164 17.05 8.63 -29.27
CA HIS A 164 16.84 7.86 -30.50
C HIS A 164 15.89 6.68 -30.26
N GLY A 165 15.21 6.18 -31.31
CA GLY A 165 14.35 4.99 -31.20
C GLY A 165 13.03 5.20 -30.44
N ALA A 166 12.55 6.45 -30.34
CA ALA A 166 11.32 6.77 -29.61
C ALA A 166 10.09 6.03 -30.16
N ILE A 167 9.37 5.35 -29.27
CA ILE A 167 8.13 4.64 -29.59
C ILE A 167 6.96 5.61 -29.46
N LYS A 168 6.24 5.81 -30.56
CA LYS A 168 5.02 6.62 -30.56
C LYS A 168 3.93 5.92 -29.75
N ILE A 169 3.37 6.65 -28.78
CA ILE A 169 2.28 6.14 -27.95
C ILE A 169 0.95 6.22 -28.71
N ALA A 170 0.34 5.05 -28.93
CA ALA A 170 -1.04 4.88 -29.34
C ALA A 170 -1.98 4.79 -28.13
N GLU A 171 -3.30 4.75 -28.37
CA GLU A 171 -4.36 4.76 -27.33
C GLU A 171 -4.21 3.67 -26.25
N GLN A 172 -3.64 2.52 -26.62
CA GLN A 172 -3.18 1.47 -25.70
C GLN A 172 -1.77 1.06 -26.10
N SER A 173 -0.77 1.50 -25.35
CA SER A 173 0.64 1.19 -25.63
C SER A 173 1.23 0.38 -24.51
N ARG A 174 1.19 -0.95 -24.64
CA ARG A 174 1.93 -1.87 -23.79
C ARG A 174 3.34 -2.04 -24.33
N LEU A 175 4.31 -1.65 -23.53
CA LEU A 175 5.72 -1.53 -23.91
C LEU A 175 6.53 -2.41 -22.99
N ARG A 176 7.26 -3.37 -23.57
CA ARG A 176 8.23 -4.16 -22.83
C ARG A 176 9.41 -3.26 -22.47
N TYR A 177 9.88 -3.35 -21.24
CA TYR A 177 11.10 -2.66 -20.84
C TYR A 177 12.31 -3.56 -21.08
N ASP A 178 13.29 -3.06 -21.83
CA ASP A 178 14.57 -3.72 -22.12
C ASP A 178 15.67 -2.67 -22.06
N ASP A 179 16.04 -2.26 -20.83
CA ASP A 179 17.05 -1.27 -20.40
C ASP A 179 16.97 0.17 -20.96
N GLU A 180 16.49 0.40 -22.19
CA GLU A 180 16.30 1.72 -22.78
C GLU A 180 14.92 1.80 -23.45
N LEU A 181 14.01 2.60 -22.86
CA LEU A 181 12.69 2.86 -23.41
C LEU A 181 12.47 4.37 -23.53
N VAL A 182 12.23 4.83 -24.75
CA VAL A 182 11.89 6.22 -25.06
C VAL A 182 10.50 6.27 -25.65
N LEU A 183 9.65 7.15 -25.11
CA LEU A 183 8.28 7.39 -25.56
C LEU A 183 8.21 8.68 -26.35
N SER A 184 7.34 8.72 -27.36
CA SER A 184 6.98 9.94 -28.10
C SER A 184 5.48 10.20 -27.94
N VAL A 185 5.14 11.37 -27.40
CA VAL A 185 3.76 11.85 -27.22
C VAL A 185 3.50 12.97 -28.22
N GLU A 186 2.42 12.88 -29.00
CA GLU A 186 2.13 13.87 -30.05
C GLU A 186 1.19 14.99 -29.62
N ARG A 187 0.31 14.72 -28.66
CA ARG A 187 -0.70 15.65 -28.15
C ARG A 187 -0.77 15.54 -26.65
N THR A 188 -1.07 16.66 -25.99
CA THR A 188 -1.35 16.64 -24.55
C THR A 188 -2.52 15.72 -24.28
N ALA A 189 -2.32 14.73 -23.42
CA ALA A 189 -3.33 13.76 -23.05
C ALA A 189 -3.07 13.17 -21.67
N VAL A 190 -4.13 12.64 -21.07
CA VAL A 190 -4.10 12.01 -19.76
C VAL A 190 -4.04 10.49 -19.93
N TYR A 191 -3.14 9.86 -19.20
CA TYR A 191 -2.90 8.43 -19.27
C TYR A 191 -2.99 7.80 -17.87
N ASP A 192 -3.67 6.67 -17.77
CA ASP A 192 -3.51 5.76 -16.65
C ASP A 192 -2.21 4.97 -16.88
N VAL A 193 -1.34 4.95 -15.86
CA VAL A 193 -0.08 4.21 -15.88
C VAL A 193 -0.31 2.86 -15.25
N LEU A 194 -0.20 1.80 -16.05
CA LEU A 194 -0.25 0.42 -15.58
C LEU A 194 1.13 -0.22 -15.75
N VAL A 195 1.49 -1.09 -14.83
CA VAL A 195 2.72 -1.88 -14.93
C VAL A 195 2.43 -3.33 -14.62
N SER A 196 3.06 -4.24 -15.36
CA SER A 196 3.20 -5.63 -14.94
C SER A 196 4.57 -5.84 -14.34
N VAL A 197 4.58 -6.48 -13.18
CA VAL A 197 5.81 -6.86 -12.49
C VAL A 197 5.70 -8.27 -11.96
N HIS A 198 6.85 -8.90 -11.76
CA HIS A 198 6.96 -10.10 -10.95
C HIS A 198 8.18 -10.04 -10.03
N ALA A 199 8.17 -10.86 -8.99
CA ALA A 199 9.29 -11.04 -8.09
C ALA A 199 9.44 -12.51 -7.72
N ASN A 200 10.63 -13.08 -7.90
CA ASN A 200 10.91 -14.50 -7.62
C ASN A 200 11.07 -14.81 -6.13
N GLY A 201 11.10 -13.78 -5.27
CA GLY A 201 11.24 -13.94 -3.83
C GLY A 201 10.04 -14.64 -3.16
N ALA A 202 10.23 -15.02 -1.90
CA ALA A 202 9.15 -15.53 -1.06
C ALA A 202 8.07 -14.46 -0.80
N PRO A 203 6.81 -14.82 -0.48
CA PRO A 203 5.71 -13.85 -0.28
C PRO A 203 5.90 -12.80 0.82
N LEU A 204 6.91 -12.96 1.69
CA LEU A 204 7.28 -11.97 2.71
C LEU A 204 8.48 -11.10 2.29
N ALA A 205 9.15 -11.45 1.20
CA ALA A 205 10.23 -10.63 0.65
C ALA A 205 9.61 -9.39 0.00
N GLN A 206 10.00 -8.21 0.45
CA GLN A 206 9.52 -6.95 -0.12
C GLN A 206 10.52 -6.46 -1.16
N THR A 207 10.04 -5.88 -2.26
CA THR A 207 10.85 -5.27 -3.30
C THR A 207 10.20 -4.00 -3.82
N ALA A 208 11.00 -3.05 -4.30
CA ALA A 208 10.49 -1.74 -4.70
C ALA A 208 11.35 -1.11 -5.81
N CYS A 209 10.68 -0.41 -6.72
CA CYS A 209 11.29 0.31 -7.83
C CYS A 209 10.57 1.64 -8.06
N ASN A 210 11.30 2.72 -8.31
CA ASN A 210 10.70 3.96 -8.77
C ASN A 210 10.59 3.95 -10.31
N LEU A 211 9.46 4.44 -10.83
CA LEU A 211 9.29 4.81 -12.22
C LEU A 211 9.63 6.29 -12.37
N LEU A 212 10.54 6.61 -13.28
CA LEU A 212 10.87 7.98 -13.65
C LEU A 212 10.67 8.21 -15.15
N LEU A 213 10.20 9.40 -15.50
CA LEU A 213 10.14 9.91 -16.86
C LEU A 213 11.00 11.17 -16.95
N ASN A 214 12.03 11.17 -17.80
CA ASN A 214 13.02 12.25 -17.88
C ASN A 214 13.60 12.61 -16.49
N GLU A 215 13.99 11.60 -15.71
CA GLU A 215 14.49 11.75 -14.33
C GLU A 215 13.48 12.33 -13.31
N GLN A 216 12.26 12.63 -13.73
CA GLN A 216 11.19 13.08 -12.83
C GLN A 216 10.46 11.87 -12.25
N PHE A 217 10.35 11.85 -10.93
CA PHE A 217 9.62 10.81 -10.20
C PHE A 217 8.15 10.78 -10.59
N VAL A 218 7.66 9.60 -10.98
CA VAL A 218 6.24 9.38 -11.32
C VAL A 218 5.53 8.58 -10.23
N ALA A 219 6.03 7.39 -9.92
CA ALA A 219 5.42 6.52 -8.92
C ALA A 219 6.42 5.50 -8.37
N THR A 220 6.18 5.02 -7.15
CA THR A 220 6.89 3.84 -6.62
C THR A 220 6.06 2.59 -6.88
N ILE A 221 6.67 1.60 -7.52
CA ILE A 221 6.14 0.26 -7.71
C ILE A 221 6.62 -0.59 -6.54
N GLN A 222 5.70 -1.14 -5.77
CA GLN A 222 6.02 -2.01 -4.64
C GLN A 222 5.30 -3.34 -4.80
N THR A 223 5.96 -4.44 -4.47
CA THR A 223 5.34 -5.75 -4.40
C THR A 223 6.05 -6.62 -3.37
N ASN A 224 5.34 -7.63 -2.89
CA ASN A 224 5.98 -8.77 -2.25
C ASN A 224 6.47 -9.77 -3.29
N GLY A 225 7.18 -10.80 -2.84
CA GLY A 225 7.55 -11.94 -3.67
C GLY A 225 6.31 -12.60 -4.27
N THR A 226 6.20 -12.58 -5.59
CA THR A 226 5.03 -13.11 -6.30
C THR A 226 5.18 -14.59 -6.65
N LEU A 227 6.29 -15.22 -6.25
CA LEU A 227 6.71 -16.55 -6.70
C LEU A 227 6.84 -16.62 -8.23
N GLY A 228 7.30 -15.52 -8.85
CA GLY A 228 7.43 -15.40 -10.30
C GLY A 228 6.12 -15.19 -11.05
N ARG A 229 4.98 -15.07 -10.35
CA ARG A 229 3.70 -14.75 -10.99
C ARG A 229 3.66 -13.27 -11.37
N GLU A 230 3.22 -12.99 -12.58
CA GLU A 230 2.96 -11.62 -13.02
C GLU A 230 1.78 -11.03 -12.24
N ILE A 231 1.93 -9.78 -11.81
CA ILE A 231 0.86 -8.98 -11.23
C ILE A 231 0.78 -7.65 -11.96
N VAL A 232 -0.44 -7.16 -12.19
CA VAL A 232 -0.69 -5.88 -12.83
C VAL A 232 -1.11 -4.85 -11.79
N GLN A 233 -0.46 -3.70 -11.79
CA GLN A 233 -0.76 -2.60 -10.88
C GLN A 233 -1.06 -1.33 -11.64
N LYS A 234 -2.13 -0.63 -11.27
CA LYS A 234 -2.39 0.75 -11.72
C LYS A 234 -1.66 1.72 -10.78
N LEU A 235 -0.62 2.37 -11.28
CA LEU A 235 0.29 3.18 -10.46
C LEU A 235 -0.27 4.57 -10.16
N CYS A 236 -0.67 5.31 -11.20
CA CYS A 236 -1.19 6.66 -11.08
C CYS A 236 -1.82 7.10 -12.41
N ARG A 237 -2.27 8.36 -12.44
CA ARG A 237 -2.71 9.06 -13.65
C ARG A 237 -1.76 10.23 -13.91
N ILE A 238 -1.29 10.35 -15.15
CA ILE A 238 -0.35 11.39 -15.58
C ILE A 238 -0.88 12.14 -16.79
N GLU A 239 -0.51 13.40 -16.93
CA GLU A 239 -0.74 14.21 -18.12
C GLU A 239 0.62 14.44 -18.77
N LEU A 240 0.78 14.00 -20.01
CA LEU A 240 2.01 14.17 -20.77
C LEU A 240 1.79 15.23 -21.83
N GLN A 241 2.66 16.24 -21.87
CA GLN A 241 2.72 17.19 -22.98
C GLN A 241 3.43 16.58 -24.20
N PRO A 242 3.25 17.13 -25.42
CA PRO A 242 3.95 16.66 -26.61
C PRO A 242 5.47 16.68 -26.44
N GLY A 243 6.14 15.64 -26.93
CA GLY A 243 7.60 15.51 -26.92
C GLY A 243 8.06 14.10 -26.51
N LYS A 244 9.37 13.97 -26.25
CA LYS A 244 9.98 12.68 -25.88
C LYS A 244 10.19 12.50 -24.38
N TYR A 245 10.01 11.26 -23.93
CA TYR A 245 10.20 10.86 -22.53
C TYR A 245 11.06 9.61 -22.44
N ARG A 246 12.22 9.71 -21.79
CA ARG A 246 13.03 8.56 -21.39
C ARG A 246 12.41 7.93 -20.14
N VAL A 247 12.03 6.67 -20.26
CA VAL A 247 11.56 5.85 -19.15
C VAL A 247 12.75 5.23 -18.45
N SER A 248 12.79 5.33 -17.13
CA SER A 248 13.79 4.64 -16.32
C SER A 248 13.17 4.06 -15.06
N PHE A 249 13.77 2.96 -14.62
CA PHE A 249 13.38 2.23 -13.42
C PHE A 249 14.55 2.23 -12.44
N ASP A 250 14.36 2.88 -11.29
CA ASP A 250 15.35 2.94 -10.22
C ASP A 250 15.01 1.92 -9.13
N PHE A 251 15.76 0.82 -9.08
CA PHE A 251 15.53 -0.31 -8.19
C PHE A 251 16.07 -0.04 -6.78
N ILE A 252 15.28 0.66 -5.97
CA ILE A 252 15.61 0.99 -4.56
C ILE A 252 15.85 -0.28 -3.74
N LYS A 253 15.02 -1.32 -3.94
CA LYS A 253 15.14 -2.61 -3.26
C LYS A 253 15.09 -3.71 -4.32
N PRO A 254 16.16 -4.52 -4.47
CA PRO A 254 16.29 -5.47 -5.57
C PRO A 254 15.31 -6.65 -5.45
N GLY A 255 14.99 -7.27 -6.58
CA GLY A 255 14.18 -8.49 -6.68
C GLY A 255 12.93 -8.38 -7.54
N LEU A 256 12.52 -7.15 -7.87
CA LEU A 256 11.43 -6.84 -8.79
C LEU A 256 11.94 -6.88 -10.24
N VAL A 257 11.14 -7.44 -11.13
CA VAL A 257 11.34 -7.38 -12.58
C VAL A 257 10.11 -6.71 -13.18
N VAL A 258 10.34 -5.75 -14.08
CA VAL A 258 9.27 -5.08 -14.82
C VAL A 258 9.08 -5.80 -16.15
N ASP A 259 7.90 -6.40 -16.35
CA ASP A 259 7.59 -7.13 -17.59
C ASP A 259 7.21 -6.16 -18.70
N TRP A 260 6.30 -5.24 -18.38
CA TRP A 260 5.84 -4.20 -19.28
C TRP A 260 5.27 -2.99 -18.54
N LEU A 261 5.32 -1.84 -19.21
CA LEU A 261 4.66 -0.59 -18.84
C LEU A 261 3.56 -0.31 -19.88
N GLU A 262 2.37 0.06 -19.43
CA GLU A 262 1.27 0.45 -20.30
C GLU A 262 0.79 1.86 -19.96
N LEU A 263 0.80 2.74 -20.95
CA LEU A 263 0.16 4.06 -20.88
C LEU A 263 -1.17 3.97 -21.61
N LYS A 264 -2.25 3.87 -20.83
CA LYS A 264 -3.61 3.73 -21.34
C LYS A 264 -4.28 5.10 -21.38
N HIS A 265 -4.67 5.55 -22.56
CA HIS A 265 -5.35 6.83 -22.72
C HIS A 265 -6.66 6.86 -21.92
N VAL A 266 -6.88 7.94 -21.17
CA VAL A 266 -8.12 8.19 -20.47
C VAL A 266 -8.97 9.08 -21.38
N SER A 267 -10.03 8.52 -21.94
CA SER A 267 -11.03 9.30 -22.68
C SER A 267 -11.84 10.15 -21.71
N ASP A 268 -12.02 11.44 -22.03
CA ASP A 268 -12.96 12.32 -21.34
C ASP A 268 -14.42 11.85 -21.47
#